data_AF-A0A7C3GIB0-F1
#
_entry.id   AF-A0A7C3GIB0-F1
#
_cell.length_a   1.000
_cell.length_b   1.000
_cell.length_c   1.000
_cell.angle_alpha   90.00
_cell.angle_beta   90.00
_cell.angle_gamma   90.00
#
_symmetry.space_group_name_H-M   'P 1'
#
loop_
_entity.id
_entity.type
_entity.pdbx_description
1 polymer ?
#
loop_
_entity_poly.entity_id
_entity_poly.type
_entity_poly.pdbx_seq_one_letter_code
_entity_poly.pdbx_strand_id
1 'polypeptide(L)'
;MKNYIAFFLIFPFVLNAQNLVKNPSFENHSICPTDSEQLNGYVDGWNTYFSTPDYLNQCGYYPWWVGDATPRTGDGVVFALWFNLVTHKQRECLHGDLVQPLSAGKTYYLEFYIYTLSHGVAIAQLQAHFTEEIID
;
A
#
# COMPACT_ATOMS: atom_id res chain seq x y z
N MET A 1 -22.86 57.20 21.81
CA MET A 1 -22.51 56.49 20.56
C MET A 1 -22.35 55.02 20.89
N LYS A 2 -23.19 54.14 20.31
CA LYS A 2 -23.15 52.70 20.59
C LYS A 2 -22.01 52.07 19.78
N ASN A 3 -21.01 51.53 20.47
CA ASN A 3 -19.91 50.79 19.84
C ASN A 3 -20.36 49.34 19.64
N TYR A 4 -20.53 48.91 18.40
CA TYR A 4 -20.78 47.51 18.07
C TYR A 4 -19.43 46.81 17.94
N ILE A 5 -19.13 45.86 18.82
CA ILE A 5 -17.94 45.00 18.74
C ILE A 5 -18.30 43.83 17.81
N ALA A 6 -17.67 43.77 16.64
CA ALA A 6 -17.80 42.64 15.72
C ALA A 6 -16.86 41.50 16.17
N PHE A 7 -17.42 40.35 16.52
CA PHE A 7 -16.67 39.16 16.89
C PHE A 7 -16.37 38.33 15.64
N PHE A 8 -15.11 38.34 15.17
CA PHE A 8 -14.67 37.55 14.02
C PHE A 8 -14.37 36.10 14.49
N LEU A 9 -15.27 35.17 14.18
CA LEU A 9 -15.05 33.73 14.38
C LEU A 9 -14.04 33.24 13.34
N ILE A 10 -12.79 33.03 13.75
CA ILE A 10 -11.79 32.36 12.92
C ILE A 10 -12.08 30.85 13.01
N PHE A 11 -12.74 30.30 11.99
CA PHE A 11 -12.91 28.85 11.87
C PHE A 11 -11.57 28.24 11.43
N PRO A 12 -10.95 27.33 12.21
CA PRO A 12 -9.74 26.67 11.75
C PRO A 12 -10.07 25.86 10.48
N PHE A 13 -9.39 26.16 9.38
CA PHE A 13 -9.38 25.30 8.21
C PHE A 13 -8.69 24.00 8.60
N VAL A 14 -9.47 22.94 8.84
CA VAL A 14 -8.93 21.60 8.98
C VAL A 14 -8.50 21.14 7.59
N LEU A 15 -7.20 21.24 7.31
CA LEU A 15 -6.61 20.67 6.09
C LEU A 15 -6.63 19.16 6.22
N ASN A 16 -7.65 18.52 5.62
CA ASN A 16 -7.68 17.07 5.48
C ASN A 16 -6.78 16.68 4.31
N ALA A 17 -5.51 16.37 4.58
CA ALA A 17 -4.76 15.54 3.64
C ALA A 17 -5.34 14.12 3.72
N GLN A 18 -6.08 13.71 2.69
CA GLN A 18 -6.57 12.34 2.59
C GLN A 18 -5.54 11.49 1.84
N ASN A 19 -5.21 10.33 2.42
CA ASN A 19 -4.45 9.33 1.70
C ASN A 19 -5.26 8.92 0.46
N LEU A 20 -4.65 9.06 -0.72
CA LEU A 20 -5.32 8.72 -1.97
C LEU A 20 -5.36 7.20 -2.22
N VAL A 21 -4.56 6.43 -1.50
CA VAL A 21 -4.57 4.96 -1.57
C VAL A 21 -5.77 4.44 -0.76
N LYS A 22 -6.63 3.64 -1.40
CA LYS A 22 -7.90 3.15 -0.82
C LYS A 22 -7.72 2.24 0.42
N ASN A 23 -6.67 1.43 0.46
CA ASN A 23 -6.37 0.48 1.54
C ASN A 23 -4.86 0.46 1.84
N PRO A 24 -4.30 1.54 2.42
CA PRO A 24 -2.84 1.74 2.47
C PRO A 24 -2.10 0.78 3.40
N SER A 25 -2.81 0.05 4.26
CA SER A 25 -2.24 -0.85 5.25
C SER A 25 -2.49 -2.33 4.99
N PHE A 26 -3.28 -2.68 3.95
CA PHE A 26 -3.71 -4.06 3.65
C PHE A 26 -4.57 -4.71 4.74
N GLU A 27 -5.15 -3.92 5.65
CA GLU A 27 -5.99 -4.40 6.76
C GLU A 27 -7.46 -4.52 6.39
N ASN A 28 -7.90 -3.84 5.33
CA ASN A 28 -9.24 -4.05 4.81
C ASN A 28 -9.24 -5.29 3.90
N HIS A 29 -9.76 -6.39 4.42
CA HIS A 29 -9.86 -7.68 3.73
C HIS A 29 -11.17 -8.37 4.13
N SER A 30 -11.70 -9.20 3.24
CA SER A 30 -12.95 -9.96 3.50
C SER A 30 -12.71 -11.45 3.76
N ILE A 31 -11.54 -11.97 3.33
CA ILE A 31 -11.17 -13.38 3.42
C ILE A 31 -9.74 -13.46 3.96
N CYS A 32 -9.48 -14.41 4.86
CA CYS A 32 -8.12 -14.72 5.31
C CYS A 32 -7.42 -15.57 4.25
N PRO A 33 -6.17 -15.24 3.86
CA PRO A 33 -5.42 -16.09 2.94
C PRO A 33 -5.19 -17.45 3.60
N THR A 34 -5.26 -18.51 2.81
CA THR A 34 -5.01 -19.90 3.22
C THR A 34 -3.73 -20.47 2.61
N ASP A 35 -3.22 -19.84 1.55
CA ASP A 35 -2.02 -20.25 0.82
C ASP A 35 -1.35 -19.04 0.13
N SER A 36 -0.22 -19.27 -0.56
CA SER A 36 0.43 -18.28 -1.43
C SER A 36 -0.45 -17.87 -2.62
N GLU A 37 -0.05 -16.79 -3.28
CA GLU A 37 -0.60 -16.20 -4.51
C GLU A 37 -2.03 -15.65 -4.35
N GLN A 38 -2.46 -15.43 -3.11
CA GLN A 38 -3.81 -15.01 -2.74
C GLN A 38 -3.90 -13.50 -2.46
N LEU A 39 -3.37 -12.66 -3.36
CA LEU A 39 -3.60 -11.21 -3.30
C LEU A 39 -4.97 -10.83 -3.91
N ASN A 40 -5.22 -11.28 -5.13
CA ASN A 40 -6.41 -10.94 -5.91
C ASN A 40 -7.70 -11.40 -5.23
N GLY A 41 -8.56 -10.44 -4.89
CA GLY A 41 -9.84 -10.70 -4.23
C GLY A 41 -9.76 -10.99 -2.73
N TYR A 42 -8.56 -11.01 -2.14
CA TYR A 42 -8.39 -11.13 -0.69
C TYR A 42 -8.22 -9.78 -0.02
N VAL A 43 -7.50 -8.85 -0.66
CA VAL A 43 -7.25 -7.51 -0.13
C VAL A 43 -8.01 -6.48 -0.92
N ASP A 44 -8.85 -5.70 -0.22
CA ASP A 44 -9.69 -4.71 -0.89
C ASP A 44 -8.83 -3.63 -1.57
N GLY A 45 -9.09 -3.39 -2.86
CA GLY A 45 -8.45 -2.33 -3.62
C GLY A 45 -7.03 -2.62 -4.12
N TRP A 46 -6.53 -3.85 -3.95
CA TRP A 46 -5.23 -4.28 -4.46
C TRP A 46 -5.36 -5.51 -5.35
N ASN A 47 -4.62 -5.51 -6.45
CA ASN A 47 -4.54 -6.63 -7.38
C ASN A 47 -3.09 -6.86 -7.83
N THR A 48 -2.85 -8.06 -8.35
CA THR A 48 -1.62 -8.48 -9.01
C THR A 48 -1.56 -7.89 -10.40
N TYR A 49 -0.50 -7.13 -10.68
CA TYR A 49 -0.16 -6.69 -12.03
C TYR A 49 0.78 -7.68 -12.73
N PHE A 50 1.77 -8.24 -12.02
CA PHE A 50 2.76 -9.12 -12.62
C PHE A 50 3.26 -10.19 -11.64
N SER A 51 3.38 -11.42 -12.14
CA SER A 51 3.72 -12.64 -11.38
C SER A 51 2.73 -12.92 -10.26
N THR A 52 3.20 -13.12 -9.02
CA THR A 52 2.44 -13.79 -7.95
C THR A 52 2.79 -13.21 -6.57
N PRO A 53 2.58 -11.90 -6.34
CA PRO A 53 2.73 -11.35 -4.99
C PRO A 53 1.76 -12.03 -4.02
N ASP A 54 2.20 -12.21 -2.78
CA ASP A 54 1.46 -12.92 -1.74
C ASP A 54 0.85 -11.94 -0.75
N TYR A 55 -0.45 -12.07 -0.47
CA TYR A 55 -1.02 -11.47 0.74
C TYR A 55 -0.77 -12.39 1.94
N LEU A 56 -0.09 -11.87 2.94
CA LEU A 56 0.16 -12.55 4.21
C LEU A 56 -0.68 -11.86 5.28
N ASN A 57 -1.38 -12.65 6.09
CA ASN A 57 -2.16 -12.13 7.20
C ASN A 57 -2.15 -13.12 8.36
N GLN A 58 -2.02 -12.61 9.60
CA GLN A 58 -1.99 -13.42 10.81
C GLN A 58 -3.25 -14.26 11.03
N CYS A 59 -4.39 -13.90 10.43
CA CYS A 59 -5.63 -14.67 10.53
C CYS A 59 -5.62 -15.97 9.70
N GLY A 60 -4.60 -16.22 8.88
CA GLY A 60 -4.49 -17.43 8.07
C GLY A 60 -3.06 -17.71 7.62
N TYR A 61 -2.75 -17.41 6.36
CA TYR A 61 -1.46 -17.69 5.75
C TYR A 61 -0.39 -16.69 6.20
N TYR A 62 0.47 -17.13 7.12
CA TYR A 62 1.68 -16.42 7.54
C TYR A 62 2.84 -17.42 7.62
N PRO A 63 3.62 -17.60 6.55
CA PRO A 63 4.59 -18.68 6.46
C PRO A 63 5.77 -18.55 7.41
N TRP A 64 6.25 -19.69 7.90
CA TRP A 64 7.41 -19.76 8.81
C TRP A 64 8.69 -19.13 8.24
N TRP A 65 8.85 -19.10 6.91
CA TRP A 65 10.03 -18.54 6.25
C TRP A 65 10.06 -17.00 6.30
N VAL A 66 8.93 -16.35 6.59
CA VAL A 66 8.86 -14.90 6.82
C VAL A 66 9.62 -14.51 8.10
N GLY A 67 9.80 -15.47 9.01
CA GLY A 67 10.52 -15.30 10.27
C GLY A 67 9.83 -14.27 11.17
N ASP A 68 10.62 -13.34 11.71
CA ASP A 68 10.15 -12.30 12.63
C ASP A 68 9.70 -11.02 11.92
N ALA A 69 9.54 -11.04 10.58
CA ALA A 69 8.94 -9.90 9.90
C ALA A 69 7.52 -9.73 10.44
N THR A 70 7.21 -8.54 10.92
CA THR A 70 5.90 -8.21 11.46
C THR A 70 5.26 -7.13 10.60
N PRO A 71 3.93 -7.17 10.39
CA PRO A 71 3.21 -6.09 9.74
C PRO A 71 3.50 -4.78 10.47
N ARG A 72 3.74 -3.70 9.71
CA ARG A 72 3.98 -2.38 10.30
C ARG A 72 2.76 -1.87 11.08
N THR A 73 1.58 -2.22 10.60
CA THR A 73 0.28 -1.94 11.19
C THR A 73 -0.53 -3.21 11.14
N GLY A 74 -1.44 -3.42 12.10
CA GLY A 74 -2.39 -4.54 12.08
C GLY A 74 -1.73 -5.89 11.84
N ASP A 75 -2.34 -6.67 10.95
CA ASP A 75 -2.04 -8.09 10.74
C ASP A 75 -1.63 -8.41 9.30
N GLY A 76 -1.89 -7.52 8.34
CA GLY A 76 -1.73 -7.73 6.91
C GLY A 76 -0.47 -7.15 6.30
N VAL A 77 0.13 -7.87 5.35
CA VAL A 77 1.25 -7.38 4.52
C VAL A 77 1.22 -8.04 3.15
N VAL A 78 1.73 -7.37 2.12
CA VAL A 78 2.01 -8.01 0.83
C VAL A 78 3.49 -8.31 0.73
N PHE A 79 3.81 -9.58 0.45
CA PHE A 79 5.15 -10.01 0.08
C PHE A 79 5.29 -9.99 -1.45
N ALA A 80 6.41 -9.47 -1.94
CA ALA A 80 6.72 -9.44 -3.36
C ALA A 80 8.22 -9.71 -3.58
N LEU A 81 8.52 -10.69 -4.43
CA LEU A 81 9.87 -11.03 -4.86
C LEU A 81 10.25 -10.20 -6.09
N TRP A 82 11.08 -9.17 -5.88
CA TRP A 82 11.54 -8.31 -6.97
C TRP A 82 12.87 -8.73 -7.61
N PHE A 83 13.59 -9.65 -6.97
CA PHE A 83 14.83 -10.22 -7.53
C PHE A 83 15.09 -11.59 -6.92
N ASN A 84 15.30 -12.58 -7.77
CA ASN A 84 15.65 -13.94 -7.36
C ASN A 84 17.15 -14.17 -7.59
N LEU A 85 17.88 -14.52 -6.53
CA LEU A 85 19.33 -14.70 -6.58
C LEU A 85 19.77 -15.91 -7.43
N VAL A 86 18.90 -16.90 -7.61
CA VAL A 86 19.19 -18.14 -8.35
C VAL A 86 18.92 -17.96 -9.83
N THR A 87 17.75 -17.44 -10.19
CA THR A 87 17.37 -17.26 -11.60
C THR A 87 17.87 -15.95 -12.18
N HIS A 88 18.32 -15.02 -11.34
CA HIS A 88 18.63 -13.62 -11.68
C HIS A 88 17.47 -12.89 -12.37
N LYS A 89 16.25 -13.40 -12.22
CA LYS A 89 15.05 -12.93 -12.88
C LYS A 89 13.87 -13.17 -11.96
N GLN A 90 13.27 -12.08 -11.49
CA GLN A 90 11.90 -12.05 -11.00
C GLN A 90 11.49 -10.59 -10.95
N ARG A 91 10.21 -10.31 -11.10
CA ARG A 91 9.56 -9.11 -10.56
C ARG A 91 8.16 -9.50 -10.15
N GLU A 92 7.71 -9.01 -9.00
CA GLU A 92 6.32 -9.10 -8.58
C GLU A 92 5.80 -7.69 -8.38
N CYS A 93 4.68 -7.40 -9.03
CA CYS A 93 4.09 -6.08 -9.01
C CYS A 93 2.63 -6.20 -8.62
N LEU A 94 2.23 -5.35 -7.69
CA LEU A 94 0.84 -5.10 -7.33
C LEU A 94 0.45 -3.70 -7.78
N HIS A 95 -0.84 -3.50 -8.00
CA HIS A 95 -1.43 -2.20 -8.29
C HIS A 95 -2.74 -2.02 -7.54
N GLY A 96 -3.17 -0.78 -7.43
CA GLY A 96 -4.43 -0.42 -6.82
C GLY A 96 -4.86 0.95 -7.30
N ASP A 97 -6.16 1.20 -7.24
CA ASP A 97 -6.72 2.49 -7.66
C ASP A 97 -6.57 3.53 -6.57
N LEU A 98 -6.33 4.77 -7.00
CA LEU A 98 -6.52 5.93 -6.14
C LEU A 98 -8.01 6.20 -5.93
N VAL A 99 -8.36 6.78 -4.78
CA VAL A 99 -9.74 7.23 -4.47
C VAL A 99 -10.25 8.25 -5.49
N GLN A 100 -9.35 9.01 -6.11
CA GLN A 100 -9.62 9.95 -7.20
C GLN A 100 -8.35 10.18 -8.04
N PRO A 101 -8.49 10.62 -9.30
CA PRO A 101 -7.33 10.93 -10.15
C PRO A 101 -6.44 12.03 -9.58
N LEU A 102 -5.15 11.98 -9.91
CA LEU A 102 -4.20 13.04 -9.59
C LEU A 102 -4.51 14.28 -10.45
N SER A 103 -4.66 15.46 -9.81
CA SER A 103 -4.81 16.71 -10.55
C SER A 103 -3.47 17.23 -11.09
N ALA A 104 -3.45 17.66 -12.36
CA ALA A 104 -2.28 18.29 -12.98
C ALA A 104 -1.80 19.53 -12.20
N GLY A 105 -0.49 19.76 -12.18
CA GLY A 105 0.14 20.90 -11.50
C GLY A 105 0.19 20.80 -9.97
N LYS A 106 -0.23 19.67 -9.38
CA LYS A 106 -0.13 19.43 -7.94
C LYS A 106 1.04 18.51 -7.60
N THR A 107 1.66 18.75 -6.45
CA THR A 107 2.69 17.88 -5.87
C THR A 107 2.05 16.88 -4.93
N TYR A 108 2.39 15.60 -5.08
CA TYR A 108 1.99 14.52 -4.20
C TYR A 108 3.21 13.88 -3.56
N TYR A 109 3.05 13.42 -2.32
CA TYR A 109 4.08 12.65 -1.62
C TYR A 109 3.63 11.19 -1.60
N LEU A 110 4.51 10.31 -2.08
CA LEU A 110 4.34 8.88 -1.97
C LEU A 110 5.27 8.35 -0.89
N GLU A 111 4.72 7.56 0.02
CA GLU A 111 5.48 6.85 1.04
C GLU A 111 4.97 5.41 1.15
N PHE A 112 5.89 4.46 1.24
CA PHE A 112 5.61 3.07 1.54
C PHE A 112 6.74 2.50 2.39
N TYR A 113 6.44 1.41 3.10
CA TYR A 113 7.36 0.79 4.06
C TYR A 113 7.70 -0.60 3.56
N ILE A 114 9.01 -0.89 3.53
CA ILE A 114 9.53 -2.16 3.06
C ILE A 114 10.32 -2.79 4.18
N TYR A 115 10.02 -4.05 4.46
CA TYR A 115 10.85 -4.89 5.29
C TYR A 115 11.58 -5.89 4.39
N THR A 116 12.91 -5.91 4.46
CA THR A 116 13.70 -6.95 3.76
C THR A 116 13.92 -8.11 4.71
N LEU A 117 13.54 -9.32 4.30
CA LEU A 117 13.79 -10.52 5.09
C LEU A 117 15.29 -10.69 5.36
N SER A 118 15.63 -11.34 6.47
CA SER A 118 17.02 -11.56 6.90
C SER A 118 17.89 -12.29 5.87
N HIS A 119 17.26 -13.09 5.00
CA HIS A 119 17.88 -13.85 3.92
C HIS A 119 17.56 -13.27 2.53
N GLY A 120 16.89 -12.11 2.48
CA GLY A 120 16.57 -11.39 1.26
C GLY A 120 17.67 -10.44 0.82
N VAL A 121 17.54 -9.91 -0.40
CA VAL A 121 18.41 -8.86 -0.93
C VAL A 121 17.59 -7.61 -1.16
N ALA A 122 18.08 -6.48 -0.67
CA ALA A 122 17.45 -5.19 -0.90
C ALA A 122 17.68 -4.73 -2.34
N ILE A 123 16.67 -4.09 -2.93
CA ILE A 123 16.78 -3.46 -4.24
C ILE A 123 17.11 -1.98 -4.08
N ALA A 124 18.07 -1.50 -4.85
CA ALA A 124 18.57 -0.12 -4.76
C ALA A 124 17.54 0.93 -5.21
N GLN A 125 16.62 0.56 -6.10
CA GLN A 125 15.61 1.46 -6.65
C GLN A 125 14.25 0.76 -6.70
N LEU A 126 13.30 1.28 -5.91
CA LEU A 126 11.89 0.97 -6.03
C LEU A 126 11.13 2.20 -6.51
N GLN A 127 10.13 1.97 -7.34
CA GLN A 127 9.35 3.01 -7.98
C GLN A 127 7.88 2.60 -7.96
N ALA A 128 7.00 3.59 -7.87
CA ALA A 128 5.60 3.43 -8.23
C ALA A 128 5.36 4.10 -9.57
N HIS A 129 4.53 3.48 -10.39
CA HIS A 129 4.09 4.02 -11.67
C HIS A 129 2.63 4.47 -11.54
N PHE A 130 2.33 5.68 -12.00
CA PHE A 130 0.98 6.23 -12.03
C PHE A 130 0.55 6.38 -13.48
N THR A 131 -0.64 5.88 -13.80
CA THR A 131 -1.22 5.89 -15.14
C THR A 131 -2.73 6.16 -15.05
N GLU A 132 -3.30 6.64 -16.16
CA GLU A 132 -4.76 6.81 -16.30
C GLU A 132 -5.47 5.50 -16.67
N GLU A 133 -4.72 4.53 -17.23
CA GLU A 133 -5.23 3.23 -17.65
C GLU A 133 -5.04 2.19 -16.54
N ILE A 134 -6.06 1.37 -16.30
CA ILE A 134 -5.89 0.15 -15.50
C ILE A 134 -5.00 -0.77 -16.33
N ILE A 135 -3.84 -1.14 -15.79
CA ILE A 135 -2.95 -2.07 -16.46
C ILE A 135 -3.36 -3.48 -16.05
N ASP A 136 -4.11 -4.15 -16.92
CA ASP A 136 -4.49 -5.57 -16.82
C ASP A 136 -3.55 -6.45 -17.66
#